data_AF-A0AAE3GLG1-F1
#
_entry.id   AF-A0AAE3GLG1-F1
#
_cell.length_a   1.000
_cell.length_b   1.000
_cell.length_c   1.000
_cell.angle_alpha   90.00
_cell.angle_beta   90.00
_cell.angle_gamma   90.00
#
_symmetry.space_group_name_H-M   'P 1'
#
loop_
_entity.id
_entity.type
_entity.pdbx_description
1 polymer ?
#
loop_
_entity_poly.entity_id
_entity_poly.type
_entity_poly.pdbx_seq_one_letter_code
_entity_poly.pdbx_strand_id
1 'polypeptide(L)'
;MPDFEVAPGALRAEASNETDRAQVIEQLSQQIQQARATEDCFGLIGQQAGFFTGYDDMVSAVEEHVRDAAAFLHSVAERLTASADHYQDVDQAHQKLFQQGAEAL
;
A
#
# COMPACT_ATOMS: atom_id res chain seq x y z
N MET A 1 4.81 -34.50 1.43
CA MET A 1 4.84 -33.06 1.08
C MET A 1 5.15 -32.33 2.38
N PRO A 2 6.02 -31.31 2.40
CA PRO A 2 6.12 -30.48 3.59
C PRO A 2 4.74 -29.86 3.83
N ASP A 3 4.22 -29.97 5.06
CA ASP A 3 2.98 -29.30 5.44
C ASP A 3 3.16 -27.81 5.21
N PHE A 4 2.34 -27.26 4.32
CA PHE A 4 2.31 -25.83 4.05
C PHE A 4 1.47 -25.20 5.14
N GLU A 5 2.09 -24.92 6.29
CA GLU A 5 1.43 -24.30 7.43
C GLU A 5 1.36 -22.78 7.17
N VAL A 6 0.19 -22.32 6.75
CA VAL A 6 -0.04 -20.89 6.60
C VAL A 6 -0.31 -20.30 7.98
N ALA A 7 0.37 -19.18 8.30
CA ALA A 7 0.15 -18.43 9.52
C ALA A 7 -0.65 -17.15 9.22
N PRO A 8 -1.99 -17.15 9.36
CA PRO A 8 -2.83 -15.97 9.11
C PRO A 8 -2.39 -14.74 9.91
N GLY A 9 -1.87 -14.95 11.13
CA GLY A 9 -1.32 -13.88 11.95
C GLY A 9 -0.12 -13.18 11.32
N ALA A 10 0.78 -13.92 10.65
CA ALA A 10 1.92 -13.33 9.95
C ALA A 10 1.48 -12.54 8.71
N LEU A 11 0.49 -13.05 7.97
CA LEU A 11 -0.10 -12.33 6.83
C LEU A 11 -0.75 -11.01 7.25
N ARG A 12 -1.48 -11.00 8.38
CA ARG A 12 -2.07 -9.76 8.92
C ARG A 12 -1.02 -8.78 9.44
N ALA A 13 0.04 -9.28 10.08
CA ALA A 13 1.14 -8.44 10.52
C ALA A 13 1.81 -7.75 9.33
N GLU A 14 2.06 -8.49 8.25
CA GLU A 14 2.63 -7.92 7.04
C GLU A 14 1.67 -6.96 6.33
N ALA A 15 0.37 -7.26 6.30
CA ALA A 15 -0.63 -6.31 5.80
C ALA A 15 -0.58 -4.97 6.55
N SER A 16 -0.47 -5.02 7.88
CA SER A 16 -0.33 -3.82 8.72
C SER A 16 0.95 -3.05 8.38
N ASN A 17 2.09 -3.75 8.23
CA ASN A 17 3.35 -3.13 7.87
C ASN A 17 3.25 -2.39 6.52
N GLU A 18 2.58 -3.00 5.53
CA GLU A 18 2.41 -2.38 4.22
C GLU A 18 1.47 -1.19 4.25
N THR A 19 0.41 -1.22 5.07
CA THR A 19 -0.43 -0.04 5.33
C THR A 19 0.37 1.09 5.98
N ASP A 20 1.21 0.80 6.98
CA ASP A 20 2.04 1.82 7.63
C ASP A 20 3.05 2.44 6.65
N ARG A 21 3.67 1.61 5.80
CA ARG A 21 4.57 2.08 4.73
C ARG A 21 3.84 2.93 3.71
N ALA A 22 2.62 2.56 3.31
CA ALA A 22 1.80 3.36 2.41
C ALA A 22 1.53 4.75 2.98
N GLN A 23 1.17 4.84 4.27
CA GLN A 23 0.93 6.13 4.95
C GLN A 23 2.18 7.02 4.97
N VAL A 24 3.37 6.45 5.20
CA VAL A 24 4.64 7.21 5.15
C VAL A 24 4.88 7.79 3.75
N ILE A 25 4.62 7.00 2.71
CA ILE A 25 4.76 7.43 1.31
C ILE A 25 3.73 8.53 0.97
N GLU A 26 2.49 8.41 1.43
CA GLU A 26 1.47 9.45 1.26
C GLU A 26 1.87 10.77 1.93
N GLN A 27 2.46 10.71 3.12
CA GLN A 27 3.00 11.88 3.80
C GLN A 27 4.14 12.52 3.00
N LEU A 28 5.00 11.72 2.36
CA LEU A 28 6.05 12.22 1.47
C LEU A 28 5.45 12.96 0.26
N SER A 29 4.37 12.47 -0.33
CA SER A 29 3.66 13.16 -1.43
C SER A 29 3.20 14.56 -1.01
N GLN A 30 2.64 14.69 0.20
CA GLN A 30 2.22 15.98 0.74
C GLN A 30 3.40 16.93 0.98
N GLN A 31 4.55 16.41 1.41
CA GLN A 31 5.76 17.21 1.60
C GLN A 31 6.33 17.71 0.27
N ILE A 32 6.28 16.90 -0.78
CA ILE A 32 6.72 17.30 -2.13
C ILE A 32 5.88 18.48 -2.63
N GLN A 33 4.55 18.40 -2.47
CA GLN A 33 3.65 19.50 -2.83
C GLN A 33 3.96 20.80 -2.07
N GLN A 34 4.26 20.70 -0.77
CA GLN A 34 4.60 21.86 0.06
C GLN A 34 5.97 22.45 -0.28
N ALA A 35 6.94 21.62 -0.66
CA ALA A 35 8.29 22.03 -0.99
C ALA A 35 8.43 22.53 -2.45
N ARG A 36 7.37 22.40 -3.26
CA ARG A 36 7.35 22.82 -4.66
C ARG A 36 7.69 24.30 -4.79
N ALA A 37 8.67 24.59 -5.65
CA ALA A 37 9.05 25.96 -5.98
C ALA A 37 7.91 26.67 -6.73
N THR A 38 7.69 27.94 -6.38
CA THR A 38 6.72 28.79 -7.09
C THR A 38 7.33 29.37 -8.35
N GLU A 39 6.46 29.86 -9.25
CA GLU A 39 6.86 30.44 -10.53
C GLU A 39 7.86 31.62 -10.37
N ASP A 40 7.76 32.34 -9.24
CA ASP A 40 8.63 33.46 -8.89
C ASP A 40 10.11 33.05 -8.71
N CYS A 41 10.38 31.78 -8.37
CA CYS A 41 11.74 31.29 -8.18
C CYS A 41 12.57 31.25 -9.49
N PHE A 42 11.90 31.25 -10.64
CA PHE A 42 12.55 31.13 -11.95
C PHE A 42 12.78 32.47 -12.65
N GLY A 43 12.15 33.55 -12.14
CA GLY A 43 12.21 34.89 -12.72
C GLY A 43 11.63 34.98 -14.14
N LEU A 44 11.53 36.21 -14.67
CA LEU A 44 10.89 36.48 -15.98
C LEU A 44 11.55 35.73 -17.15
N ILE A 45 12.88 35.62 -17.15
CA ILE A 45 13.61 34.89 -18.19
C ILE A 45 13.33 33.39 -18.10
N GLY A 46 13.31 32.83 -16.89
CA GLY A 46 13.08 31.40 -16.71
C GLY A 46 11.64 30.98 -16.99
N GLN A 47 10.67 31.87 -16.76
CA GLN A 47 9.28 31.69 -17.20
C GLN A 47 9.17 31.64 -18.73
N GLN A 48 9.76 32.61 -19.44
CA GLN A 48 9.72 32.65 -20.91
C GLN A 48 10.48 31.48 -21.56
N ALA A 49 11.52 30.97 -20.91
CA ALA A 49 12.28 29.80 -21.36
C ALA A 49 11.60 28.45 -21.02
N GLY A 50 10.48 28.46 -20.30
CA GLY A 50 9.74 27.24 -19.93
C GLY A 50 10.36 26.43 -18.79
N PHE A 51 11.32 26.98 -18.04
CA PHE A 51 11.96 26.26 -16.92
C PHE A 51 10.97 25.94 -15.81
N PHE A 52 10.01 26.83 -15.53
CA PHE A 52 8.96 26.55 -14.56
C PHE A 52 8.06 25.39 -15.01
N THR A 53 7.61 25.38 -16.27
CA THR A 53 6.77 24.32 -16.82
C THR A 53 7.48 22.97 -16.77
N GLY A 54 8.74 22.90 -17.21
CA GLY A 54 9.51 21.65 -17.16
C GLY A 54 9.77 21.17 -15.73
N TYR A 55 10.01 22.09 -14.79
CA TYR A 55 10.11 21.76 -13.37
C TYR A 55 8.78 21.23 -12.81
N ASP A 56 7.67 21.89 -13.14
CA ASP A 56 6.34 21.50 -12.67
C ASP A 56 5.94 20.11 -13.19
N ASP A 57 6.19 19.82 -14.46
CA ASP A 57 5.95 18.50 -15.05
C ASP A 57 6.75 17.42 -14.33
N MET A 58 8.02 17.68 -14.00
CA MET A 58 8.85 16.73 -13.24
C MET A 58 8.33 16.50 -11.82
N VAL A 59 7.95 17.57 -11.12
CA VAL A 59 7.39 17.46 -9.76
C VAL A 59 6.08 16.67 -9.80
N SER A 60 5.20 16.97 -10.76
CA SER A 60 3.94 16.28 -10.95
C SER A 60 4.13 14.77 -11.24
N ALA A 61 5.11 14.42 -12.08
CA ALA A 61 5.45 13.02 -12.35
C ALA A 61 5.98 12.28 -11.10
N VAL A 62 6.80 12.93 -10.29
CA VAL A 62 7.26 12.36 -9.02
C VAL A 62 6.09 12.15 -8.06
N GLU A 63 5.19 13.12 -7.96
CA GLU A 63 3.98 13.00 -7.12
C GLU A 63 3.09 11.84 -7.56
N GLU A 64 2.91 11.64 -8.86
CA GLU A 64 2.16 10.51 -9.42
C GLU A 64 2.82 9.18 -9.04
N HIS A 65 4.13 9.03 -9.24
CA HIS A 65 4.84 7.80 -8.86
C HIS A 65 4.79 7.50 -7.36
N VAL A 66 4.84 8.53 -6.51
CA VAL A 66 4.70 8.36 -5.06
C VAL A 66 3.29 7.89 -4.72
N ARG A 67 2.25 8.44 -5.37
CA ARG A 67 0.86 8.01 -5.18
C ARG A 67 0.64 6.57 -5.64
N ASP A 68 1.20 6.21 -6.79
CA ASP A 68 1.12 4.84 -7.32
C ASP A 68 1.79 3.83 -6.40
N ALA A 69 2.94 4.19 -5.82
CA ALA A 69 3.63 3.35 -4.85
C ALA A 69 2.77 3.11 -3.59
N ALA A 70 2.14 4.16 -3.04
CA ALA A 70 1.24 4.02 -1.90
C ALA A 70 0.02 3.14 -2.23
N ALA A 71 -0.60 3.36 -3.39
CA ALA A 71 -1.74 2.56 -3.86
C ALA A 71 -1.37 1.08 -4.04
N PHE A 72 -0.17 0.80 -4.56
CA PHE A 72 0.35 -0.56 -4.66
C PHE A 72 0.47 -1.22 -3.29
N LEU A 73 1.04 -0.54 -2.30
CA LEU A 73 1.18 -1.08 -0.94
C LEU A 73 -0.17 -1.36 -0.27
N HIS A 74 -1.15 -0.47 -0.43
CA HIS A 74 -2.53 -0.74 0.03
C HIS A 74 -3.11 -2.00 -0.62
N SER A 75 -2.91 -2.16 -1.94
CA SER A 75 -3.39 -3.35 -2.65
C SER A 75 -2.71 -4.65 -2.17
N VAL A 76 -1.45 -4.58 -1.73
CA VAL A 76 -0.73 -5.71 -1.14
C VAL A 76 -1.33 -6.03 0.22
N ALA A 77 -1.55 -5.03 1.08
CA ALA A 77 -2.16 -5.19 2.39
C ALA A 77 -3.57 -5.82 2.31
N GLU A 78 -4.39 -5.36 1.37
CA GLU A 78 -5.72 -5.92 1.11
C GLU A 78 -5.66 -7.40 0.73
N ARG A 79 -4.73 -7.78 -0.17
CA ARG A 79 -4.56 -9.18 -0.60
C ARG A 79 -4.06 -10.06 0.53
N LEU A 80 -3.13 -9.58 1.34
CA LEU A 80 -2.61 -10.31 2.50
C LEU A 80 -3.72 -10.53 3.55
N THR A 81 -4.53 -9.51 3.81
CA THR A 81 -5.68 -9.60 4.71
C THR A 81 -6.72 -10.60 4.19
N ALA A 82 -7.11 -10.48 2.92
CA ALA A 82 -8.06 -11.40 2.28
C ALA A 82 -7.55 -12.85 2.31
N SER A 83 -6.24 -13.05 2.14
CA SER A 83 -5.62 -14.37 2.22
C SER A 83 -5.70 -14.92 3.65
N ALA A 84 -5.36 -14.10 4.65
CA ALA A 84 -5.44 -14.48 6.07
C ALA A 84 -6.87 -14.87 6.48
N ASP A 85 -7.87 -14.09 6.05
CA ASP A 85 -9.27 -14.36 6.33
C ASP A 85 -9.72 -15.67 5.68
N HIS A 86 -9.33 -15.91 4.42
CA HIS A 86 -9.66 -17.16 3.73
C HIS A 86 -9.13 -18.41 4.46
N TYR A 87 -7.86 -18.38 4.90
CA TYR A 87 -7.30 -19.51 5.65
C TYR A 87 -7.96 -19.71 7.00
N GLN A 88 -8.27 -18.62 7.71
CA GLN A 88 -8.97 -18.72 8.99
C GLN A 88 -10.38 -19.30 8.84
N ASP A 89 -11.12 -18.91 7.79
CA ASP A 89 -12.47 -19.43 7.52
C ASP A 89 -12.45 -20.93 7.20
N VAL A 90 -11.46 -21.37 6.42
CA VAL A 90 -11.25 -22.80 6.11
C VAL A 90 -10.95 -23.60 7.38
N ASP A 91 -10.06 -23.11 8.24
CA ASP A 91 -9.73 -23.78 9.49
C ASP A 91 -10.93 -23.87 10.44
N GLN A 92 -11.72 -22.80 10.54
CA GLN A 92 -12.96 -22.80 11.33
C GLN A 92 -14.01 -23.77 10.79
N ALA A 93 -14.16 -23.86 9.46
CA ALA A 93 -15.08 -24.81 8.83
C ALA A 93 -14.68 -26.26 9.11
N HIS A 94 -13.38 -26.57 9.00
CA HIS A 94 -12.86 -27.89 9.37
C HIS A 94 -13.08 -28.21 10.84
N GLN A 95 -12.80 -27.28 11.76
CA GLN A 95 -13.04 -27.49 13.20
C GLN A 95 -14.50 -27.80 13.51
N LYS A 96 -15.45 -27.08 12.89
CA LYS A 96 -16.89 -27.35 13.07
C LYS A 96 -17.30 -28.73 12.57
N LEU A 97 -16.79 -29.16 11.40
CA LEU A 97 -17.06 -30.49 10.86
C LEU A 97 -16.52 -31.60 11.78
N PHE A 98 -15.32 -31.42 12.33
CA PHE A 98 -14.75 -32.37 13.29
C PHE A 98 -15.53 -32.43 14.60
N GLN A 99 -15.97 -31.29 15.15
CA GLN A 99 -16.82 -31.26 16.34
C GLN A 99 -18.16 -31.97 16.12
N GLN A 100 -18.84 -31.67 15.02
CA GLN A 100 -20.12 -32.31 14.67
C GLN A 100 -19.98 -33.83 14.46
N GLY A 101 -18.90 -34.27 13.82
CA GLY A 101 -18.61 -35.69 13.65
C GLY A 101 -18.28 -36.40 14.96
N ALA A 102 -17.63 -35.72 15.90
CA ALA A 102 -17.31 -36.26 17.22
C ALA A 102 -18.53 -36.36 18.15
N GLU A 103 -19.50 -35.44 18.03
CA GLU A 103 -20.77 -35.47 18.79
C GLU A 103 -21.77 -36.51 18.26
N ALA A 104 -21.57 -37.01 17.03
CA ALA A 104 -22.42 -38.01 16.38
C ALA A 104 -21.99 -39.48 16.66
N LEU A 105 -20.92 -39.69 17.44
CA LEU A 105 -20.40 -40.99 17.89
C LEU A 105 -20.70 -41.24 19.37
#